data_AF-A0A7K4GUG3-F1
#
_entry.id   AF-A0A7K4GUG3-F1
#
_cell.length_a   1.000
_cell.length_b   1.000
_cell.length_c   1.000
_cell.angle_alpha   90.00
_cell.angle_beta   90.00
_cell.angle_gamma   90.00
#
_symmetry.space_group_name_H-M   'P 1'
#
loop_
_entity.id
_entity.type
_entity.pdbx_description
1 polymer ?
#
loop_
_entity_poly.entity_id
_entity_poly.type
_entity_poly.pdbx_seq_one_letter_code
_entity_poly.pdbx_strand_id
1 'polypeptide(L)'
;MSDSEKKYILAIDHGTGGPKTAIVSTHGEVVDWAFQEVPLHVEKGGGVEQDPNDWWNAIIKTSKKVIDSGLVSVEDIVGVCNTSQWSGTVPLDKNGNHLMNAIIWMDTRGAPYIKDVYKGLIKFSGMNILKALKWVKRTGAAPGLSGKDPIAHMLLIKHEYPEIFEKTYMFLEPQDYINLKLTGKFATSYTTIGAHWLTDIRKINNIKYSKKLIKMCKLDQSKLPSELINSTDILGQLTNDVANELGLEKNVKVIAGAPDLATAAIGSGAVNNYDTHIYIGTSDWVICHVPFKKTDIFHGIGTILSGIPGRYFAINEQEIAGGALSFLRDKILYHKDELLREEAVPDVYKIFDRMVENVPAGSNNLIFTPWLIGERSPVDDHTI
;
A
#
# COMPACT_ATOMS: atom_id res chain seq x y z
N MET A 1 13.54 27.36 -19.52
CA MET A 1 12.54 28.22 -18.85
C MET A 1 13.20 28.78 -17.61
N SER A 2 13.02 30.06 -17.29
CA SER A 2 13.47 30.60 -16.00
C SER A 2 12.70 29.89 -14.87
N ASP A 3 13.26 29.83 -13.66
CA ASP A 3 12.57 29.25 -12.49
C ASP A 3 11.19 29.86 -12.23
N SER A 4 10.92 31.06 -12.75
CA SER A 4 9.65 31.80 -12.64
C SER A 4 8.46 31.21 -13.41
N GLU A 5 8.62 30.14 -14.20
CA GLU A 5 7.50 29.44 -14.87
C GLU A 5 7.25 28.03 -14.32
N LYS A 6 8.08 27.56 -13.38
CA LYS A 6 8.04 26.18 -12.90
C LYS A 6 6.88 26.03 -11.92
N LYS A 7 6.01 25.05 -12.18
CA LYS A 7 4.91 24.69 -11.27
C LYS A 7 5.31 23.53 -10.38
N TYR A 8 4.71 23.47 -9.19
CA TYR A 8 5.03 22.52 -8.14
C TYR A 8 3.79 21.77 -7.66
N ILE A 9 4.04 20.60 -7.09
CA ILE A 9 3.07 19.70 -6.49
C ILE A 9 3.50 19.46 -5.05
N LEU A 10 2.56 19.58 -4.11
CA LEU A 10 2.72 19.05 -2.76
C LEU A 10 2.45 17.54 -2.81
N ALA A 11 3.51 16.74 -2.78
CA ALA A 11 3.43 15.29 -2.80
C ALA A 11 3.42 14.76 -1.36
N ILE A 12 2.49 13.88 -1.05
CA ILE A 12 2.36 13.22 0.26
C ILE A 12 2.56 11.71 0.07
N ASP A 13 3.50 11.12 0.81
CA ASP A 13 3.73 9.69 0.93
C ASP A 13 3.45 9.25 2.37
N HIS A 14 2.22 8.80 2.61
CA HIS A 14 1.79 8.28 3.91
C HIS A 14 2.10 6.79 4.06
N GLY A 15 3.37 6.46 4.30
CA GLY A 15 3.79 5.12 4.68
C GLY A 15 3.42 4.75 6.13
N THR A 16 3.57 3.48 6.48
CA THR A 16 3.21 2.94 7.80
C THR A 16 3.89 3.65 8.97
N GLY A 17 5.16 4.06 8.84
CA GLY A 17 5.88 4.79 9.90
C GLY A 17 5.47 6.27 10.04
N GLY A 18 4.68 6.80 9.11
CA GLY A 18 4.26 8.19 9.08
C GLY A 18 4.47 8.86 7.71
N PRO A 19 3.85 10.04 7.50
CA PRO A 19 3.91 10.74 6.23
C PRO A 19 5.24 11.43 5.98
N LYS A 20 5.69 11.33 4.73
CA LYS A 20 6.67 12.23 4.12
C LYS A 20 5.90 13.20 3.22
N THR A 21 6.14 14.49 3.36
CA THR A 21 5.59 15.50 2.46
C THR A 21 6.72 16.21 1.76
N ALA A 22 6.60 16.40 0.45
CA ALA A 22 7.62 17.01 -0.39
C ALA A 22 7.02 18.05 -1.34
N ILE A 23 7.80 19.08 -1.65
CA ILE A 23 7.53 19.98 -2.78
C ILE A 23 8.29 19.43 -3.98
N VAL A 24 7.56 19.06 -5.03
CA VAL A 24 8.13 18.45 -6.23
C VAL A 24 7.75 19.29 -7.44
N SER A 25 8.71 19.65 -8.27
CA SER A 25 8.43 20.35 -9.52
C SER A 25 7.74 19.44 -10.53
N THR A 26 7.02 20.02 -11.49
CA THR A 26 6.43 19.27 -12.63
C THR A 26 7.45 18.56 -13.53
N HIS A 27 8.75 18.76 -13.29
CA HIS A 27 9.85 18.10 -13.99
C HIS A 27 10.48 16.96 -13.17
N GLY A 28 9.95 16.67 -11.97
CA GLY A 28 10.41 15.55 -11.12
C GLY A 28 11.50 15.90 -10.11
N GLU A 29 11.93 17.17 -10.04
CA GLU A 29 12.89 17.61 -9.01
C GLU A 29 12.20 17.78 -7.66
N VAL A 30 12.76 17.13 -6.63
CA VAL A 30 12.35 17.30 -5.22
C VAL A 30 13.09 18.52 -4.66
N VAL A 31 12.34 19.57 -4.32
CA VAL A 31 12.88 20.83 -3.82
C VAL A 31 13.17 20.76 -2.33
N ASP A 32 12.20 20.26 -1.55
CA ASP A 32 12.30 20.09 -0.11
C ASP A 32 11.36 18.97 0.35
N TRP A 33 11.65 18.38 1.51
CA TRP A 33 10.80 17.36 2.12
C TRP A 33 10.90 17.35 3.64
N ALA A 34 9.81 16.89 4.28
CA ALA A 34 9.74 16.68 5.71
C ALA A 34 9.08 15.34 6.04
N PHE A 35 9.45 14.76 7.18
CA PHE A 35 8.86 13.54 7.71
C PHE A 35 8.41 13.76 9.16
N GLN A 36 7.34 13.09 9.54
CA GLN A 36 6.88 13.02 10.92
C GLN A 36 6.43 11.58 11.21
N GLU A 37 6.98 11.01 12.28
CA GLU A 37 6.59 9.67 12.73
C GLU A 37 5.16 9.67 13.27
N VAL A 38 4.44 8.59 13.00
CA VAL A 38 3.10 8.28 13.50
C VAL A 38 3.17 6.98 14.31
N PRO A 39 2.57 6.92 15.51
CA PRO A 39 2.59 5.72 16.32
C PRO A 39 1.84 4.56 15.67
N LEU A 40 2.20 3.35 16.08
CA LEU A 40 1.54 2.12 15.71
C LEU A 40 1.01 1.45 16.97
N HIS A 41 -0.28 1.15 17.00
CA HIS A 41 -0.95 0.51 18.13
C HIS A 41 -1.00 -0.99 17.88
N VAL A 42 -0.15 -1.74 18.59
CA VAL A 42 -0.17 -3.21 18.57
C VAL A 42 -1.15 -3.71 19.62
N GLU A 43 -2.20 -4.35 19.15
CA GLU A 43 -3.26 -4.91 19.97
C GLU A 43 -3.10 -6.42 20.15
N LYS A 44 -3.80 -6.96 21.15
CA LYS A 44 -3.82 -8.42 21.40
C LYS A 44 -4.38 -9.18 20.18
N GLY A 45 -3.91 -10.42 20.01
CA GLY A 45 -4.43 -11.30 18.97
C GLY A 45 -3.99 -10.95 17.54
N GLY A 46 -2.87 -10.23 17.40
CA GLY A 46 -2.33 -9.84 16.09
C GLY A 46 -3.00 -8.60 15.49
N GLY A 47 -3.59 -7.76 16.35
CA GLY A 47 -4.19 -6.50 15.93
C GLY A 47 -3.15 -5.41 15.73
N VAL A 48 -3.31 -4.61 14.67
CA VAL A 48 -2.41 -3.50 14.36
C VAL A 48 -3.21 -2.34 13.81
N GLU A 49 -3.19 -1.22 14.53
CA GLU A 49 -4.03 -0.06 14.26
C GLU A 49 -3.23 1.25 14.28
N GLN A 50 -3.76 2.29 13.62
CA GLN A 50 -3.26 3.67 13.74
C GLN A 50 -4.44 4.65 13.82
N ASP A 51 -4.29 5.74 14.59
CA ASP A 51 -5.30 6.81 14.63
C ASP A 51 -5.22 7.65 13.33
N PRO A 52 -6.30 7.73 12.53
CA PRO A 52 -6.34 8.57 11.33
C PRO A 52 -6.12 10.07 11.61
N ASN A 53 -6.38 10.56 12.83
CA ASN A 53 -6.03 11.92 13.22
C ASN A 53 -4.52 12.12 13.28
N ASP A 54 -3.76 11.13 13.77
CA ASP A 54 -2.30 11.24 13.84
C ASP A 54 -1.71 11.32 12.42
N TRP A 55 -2.28 10.58 11.46
CA TRP A 55 -1.94 10.72 10.05
C TRP A 55 -2.16 12.15 9.55
N TRP A 56 -3.36 12.67 9.78
CA TRP A 56 -3.75 13.99 9.30
C TRP A 56 -2.91 15.11 9.93
N ASN A 57 -2.71 15.06 11.24
CA ASN A 57 -1.90 16.01 11.97
C ASN A 57 -0.44 16.00 11.49
N ALA A 58 0.12 14.81 11.25
CA ALA A 58 1.47 14.67 10.72
C ALA A 58 1.59 15.19 9.28
N ILE A 59 0.58 14.95 8.43
CA ILE A 59 0.53 15.48 7.05
C ILE A 59 0.49 17.01 7.08
N ILE A 60 -0.40 17.62 7.86
CA ILE A 60 -0.46 19.08 7.97
C ILE A 60 0.86 19.66 8.48
N LYS A 61 1.42 19.08 9.55
CA LYS A 61 2.69 19.56 10.13
C LYS A 61 3.85 19.50 9.14
N THR A 62 3.99 18.40 8.40
CA THR A 62 5.06 18.24 7.40
C THR A 62 4.83 19.11 6.18
N SER A 63 3.58 19.24 5.72
CA SER A 63 3.19 20.15 4.62
C SER A 63 3.54 21.60 4.94
N LYS A 64 3.13 22.09 6.12
CA LYS A 64 3.46 23.46 6.56
C LYS A 64 4.96 23.67 6.64
N LYS A 65 5.71 22.70 7.18
CA LYS A 65 7.17 22.80 7.28
C LYS A 65 7.84 23.02 5.91
N VAL A 66 7.42 22.29 4.87
CA VAL A 66 8.03 22.44 3.53
C VAL A 66 7.53 23.67 2.78
N ILE A 67 6.27 24.08 3.00
CA ILE A 67 5.70 25.31 2.41
C ILE A 67 6.34 26.55 3.05
N ASP A 68 6.39 26.60 4.38
CA ASP A 68 6.93 27.73 5.16
C ASP A 68 8.46 27.86 5.02
N SER A 69 9.13 26.90 4.38
CA SER A 69 10.55 27.02 3.99
C SER A 69 10.79 28.18 3.01
N GLY A 70 9.74 28.58 2.25
CA GLY A 70 9.80 29.69 1.30
C GLY A 70 10.67 29.43 0.07
N LEU A 71 11.06 28.18 -0.18
CA LEU A 71 11.90 27.81 -1.34
C LEU A 71 11.18 27.95 -2.68
N VAL A 72 9.84 27.95 -2.68
CA VAL A 72 8.99 28.20 -3.86
C VAL A 72 7.83 29.13 -3.49
N SER A 73 7.26 29.83 -4.47
CA SER A 73 6.05 30.65 -4.28
C SER A 73 4.83 29.76 -4.07
N VAL A 74 3.94 30.11 -3.13
CA VAL A 74 2.71 29.35 -2.86
C VAL A 74 1.76 29.34 -4.06
N GLU A 75 1.80 30.38 -4.88
CA GLU A 75 1.03 30.54 -6.13
C GLU A 75 1.50 29.59 -7.25
N ASP A 76 2.71 29.05 -7.11
CA ASP A 76 3.27 28.07 -8.04
C ASP A 76 3.00 26.62 -7.61
N ILE A 77 2.52 26.39 -6.39
CA ILE A 77 2.01 25.09 -5.93
C ILE A 77 0.60 24.93 -6.50
N VAL A 78 0.46 24.16 -7.57
CA VAL A 78 -0.80 24.04 -8.34
C VAL A 78 -1.61 22.79 -8.04
N GLY A 79 -1.01 21.84 -7.31
CA GLY A 79 -1.69 20.61 -6.96
C GLY A 79 -1.14 19.90 -5.73
N VAL A 80 -1.96 18.99 -5.20
CA VAL A 80 -1.63 18.04 -4.15
C VAL A 80 -1.90 16.64 -4.68
N CYS A 81 -1.00 15.70 -4.43
CA CYS A 81 -1.21 14.29 -4.71
C CYS A 81 -0.73 13.45 -3.53
N ASN A 82 -1.60 12.57 -3.04
CA ASN A 82 -1.29 11.67 -1.94
C ASN A 82 -1.15 10.23 -2.44
N THR A 83 -0.10 9.57 -1.96
CA THR A 83 0.07 8.12 -1.96
C THR A 83 0.13 7.67 -0.50
N SER A 84 -0.31 6.45 -0.20
CA SER A 84 -0.25 5.91 1.15
C SER A 84 0.02 4.43 1.16
N GLN A 85 0.29 3.90 2.36
CA GLN A 85 0.14 2.49 2.66
C GLN A 85 -1.22 1.98 2.14
N TRP A 86 -1.19 0.76 1.64
CA TRP A 86 -2.33 0.09 1.03
C TRP A 86 -2.85 -1.05 1.91
N SER A 87 -4.06 -1.55 1.66
CA SER A 87 -4.68 -2.64 2.42
C SER A 87 -5.06 -2.24 3.86
N GLY A 88 -5.46 -0.98 4.07
CA GLY A 88 -6.00 -0.48 5.33
C GLY A 88 -7.53 -0.31 5.28
N THR A 89 -8.17 -0.10 6.43
CA THR A 89 -9.63 0.09 6.51
C THR A 89 -9.99 1.12 7.57
N VAL A 90 -10.60 2.23 7.11
CA VAL A 90 -11.09 3.33 7.93
C VAL A 90 -12.62 3.34 7.90
N PRO A 91 -13.31 2.97 8.99
CA PRO A 91 -14.77 3.13 9.11
C PRO A 91 -15.13 4.58 9.40
N LEU A 92 -15.96 5.18 8.56
CA LEU A 92 -16.33 6.59 8.63
C LEU A 92 -17.83 6.78 8.86
N ASP A 93 -18.19 7.82 9.62
CA ASP A 93 -19.56 8.32 9.68
C ASP A 93 -19.94 9.14 8.43
N LYS A 94 -21.19 9.60 8.36
CA LYS A 94 -21.71 10.42 7.25
C LYS A 94 -21.04 11.79 7.10
N ASN A 95 -20.35 12.26 8.14
CA ASN A 95 -19.66 13.54 8.16
C ASN A 95 -18.16 13.38 7.82
N GLY A 96 -17.68 12.15 7.60
CA GLY A 96 -16.28 11.86 7.31
C GLY A 96 -15.38 11.73 8.54
N ASN A 97 -15.96 11.58 9.73
CA ASN A 97 -15.19 11.29 10.94
C ASN A 97 -14.94 9.78 11.05
N HIS A 98 -13.72 9.38 11.40
CA HIS A 98 -13.43 7.97 11.71
C HIS A 98 -14.12 7.56 13.01
N LEU A 99 -14.62 6.34 13.03
CA LEU A 99 -15.42 5.80 14.14
C LEU A 99 -14.58 4.97 15.12
N MET A 100 -13.38 4.59 14.70
CA MET A 100 -12.34 3.90 15.46
C MET A 100 -11.00 4.12 14.75
N ASN A 101 -9.90 3.65 15.36
CA ASN A 101 -8.61 3.60 14.67
C ASN A 101 -8.73 2.84 13.35
N ALA A 102 -7.90 3.21 12.38
CA ALA A 102 -7.78 2.44 11.16
C ALA A 102 -7.11 1.10 11.44
N ILE A 103 -7.70 0.04 10.89
CA ILE A 103 -7.09 -1.28 10.86
C ILE A 103 -6.16 -1.32 9.64
N ILE A 104 -4.86 -1.52 9.84
CA ILE A 104 -3.87 -1.46 8.75
C ILE A 104 -3.41 -2.84 8.29
N TRP A 105 -2.67 -2.91 7.17
CA TRP A 105 -2.30 -4.13 6.45
C TRP A 105 -1.59 -5.22 7.27
N MET A 106 -1.05 -4.89 8.44
CA MET A 106 -0.42 -5.85 9.34
C MET A 106 -1.41 -6.62 10.21
N ASP A 107 -2.64 -6.14 10.34
CA ASP A 107 -3.65 -6.73 11.21
C ASP A 107 -4.08 -8.11 10.70
N THR A 108 -4.11 -9.09 11.59
CA THR A 108 -4.48 -10.48 11.27
C THR A 108 -5.76 -10.95 11.96
N ARG A 109 -6.41 -10.08 12.74
CA ARG A 109 -7.64 -10.41 13.48
C ARG A 109 -8.81 -10.76 12.56
N GLY A 110 -8.77 -10.30 11.31
CA GLY A 110 -9.73 -10.65 10.27
C GLY A 110 -9.71 -12.13 9.80
N ALA A 111 -8.66 -12.90 10.17
CA ALA A 111 -8.42 -14.24 9.65
C ALA A 111 -9.58 -15.23 9.84
N PRO A 112 -10.24 -15.32 11.02
CA PRO A 112 -11.35 -16.25 11.22
C PRO A 112 -12.52 -15.96 10.28
N TYR A 113 -12.85 -14.69 10.04
CA TYR A 113 -14.01 -14.31 9.23
C TYR A 113 -13.77 -14.52 7.73
N ILE A 114 -12.57 -14.25 7.22
CA ILE A 114 -12.28 -14.53 5.81
C ILE A 114 -12.20 -16.03 5.53
N LYS A 115 -11.66 -16.83 6.48
CA LYS A 115 -11.69 -18.30 6.42
C LYS A 115 -13.14 -18.82 6.36
N ASP A 116 -14.04 -18.18 7.10
CA ASP A 116 -15.47 -18.49 7.07
C ASP A 116 -16.13 -18.22 5.71
N VAL A 117 -15.73 -17.14 5.03
CA VAL A 117 -16.17 -16.88 3.65
C VAL A 117 -15.70 -17.98 2.70
N TYR A 118 -14.53 -18.58 2.93
CA TYR A 118 -14.02 -19.69 2.13
C TYR A 118 -14.54 -21.08 2.53
N LYS A 119 -15.42 -21.23 3.55
CA LYS A 119 -16.01 -22.54 3.90
C LYS A 119 -16.68 -23.22 2.70
N GLY A 120 -16.47 -24.53 2.53
CA GLY A 120 -17.03 -25.34 1.45
C GLY A 120 -16.43 -26.75 1.41
N LEU A 121 -17.01 -27.64 0.59
CA LEU A 121 -16.66 -29.06 0.56
C LEU A 121 -15.31 -29.35 -0.11
N ILE A 122 -15.03 -28.69 -1.24
CA ILE A 122 -13.80 -28.90 -2.02
C ILE A 122 -12.81 -27.79 -1.66
N LYS A 123 -11.69 -28.14 -1.01
CA LYS A 123 -10.68 -27.19 -0.53
C LYS A 123 -9.31 -27.47 -1.12
N PHE A 124 -8.53 -26.41 -1.33
CA PHE A 124 -7.11 -26.44 -1.66
C PHE A 124 -6.44 -25.28 -0.92
N SER A 125 -5.31 -25.53 -0.23
CA SER A 125 -4.64 -24.57 0.66
C SER A 125 -5.63 -23.82 1.59
N GLY A 126 -6.53 -24.56 2.24
CA GLY A 126 -7.55 -23.99 3.14
C GLY A 126 -8.71 -23.23 2.48
N MET A 127 -8.63 -22.87 1.20
CA MET A 127 -9.66 -22.13 0.45
C MET A 127 -10.61 -23.06 -0.32
N ASN A 128 -11.92 -22.73 -0.36
CA ASN A 128 -12.81 -23.42 -1.30
C ASN A 128 -12.48 -23.03 -2.75
N ILE A 129 -12.14 -24.04 -3.56
CA ILE A 129 -11.63 -23.86 -4.94
C ILE A 129 -12.61 -23.06 -5.80
N LEU A 130 -13.91 -23.37 -5.73
CA LEU A 130 -14.91 -22.67 -6.53
C LEU A 130 -15.06 -21.20 -6.17
N LYS A 131 -14.84 -20.83 -4.90
CA LYS A 131 -14.85 -19.43 -4.44
C LYS A 131 -13.57 -18.71 -4.87
N ALA A 132 -12.41 -19.33 -4.66
CA ALA A 132 -11.12 -18.79 -5.10
C ALA A 132 -11.12 -18.52 -6.62
N LEU A 133 -11.55 -19.48 -7.45
CA LEU A 133 -11.66 -19.30 -8.90
C LEU A 133 -12.63 -18.18 -9.29
N LYS A 134 -13.73 -17.98 -8.54
CA LYS A 134 -14.66 -16.87 -8.79
C LYS A 134 -14.03 -15.51 -8.51
N TRP A 135 -13.20 -15.41 -7.47
CA TRP A 135 -12.39 -14.23 -7.15
C TRP A 135 -11.34 -14.01 -8.21
N VAL A 136 -10.41 -14.96 -8.36
CA VAL A 136 -9.29 -14.85 -9.30
C VAL A 136 -9.77 -14.48 -10.69
N LYS A 137 -10.86 -15.08 -11.20
CA LYS A 137 -11.44 -14.71 -12.50
C LYS A 137 -11.80 -13.24 -12.61
N ARG A 138 -12.34 -12.62 -11.56
CA ARG A 138 -12.84 -11.24 -11.55
C ARG A 138 -11.79 -10.22 -11.16
N THR A 139 -11.01 -10.51 -10.14
CA THR A 139 -10.16 -9.52 -9.45
C THR A 139 -8.68 -9.73 -9.71
N GLY A 140 -8.27 -10.86 -10.30
CA GLY A 140 -6.88 -11.10 -10.69
C GLY A 140 -6.01 -11.73 -9.61
N ALA A 141 -6.47 -11.74 -8.37
CA ALA A 141 -6.05 -12.65 -7.30
C ALA A 141 -7.26 -12.92 -6.38
N ALA A 142 -7.04 -13.37 -5.15
CA ALA A 142 -8.10 -13.55 -4.17
C ALA A 142 -7.62 -13.10 -2.79
N PRO A 143 -8.53 -12.70 -1.88
CA PRO A 143 -8.17 -12.40 -0.50
C PRO A 143 -7.46 -13.58 0.15
N GLY A 144 -6.38 -13.31 0.86
CA GLY A 144 -5.62 -14.30 1.62
C GLY A 144 -6.37 -14.80 2.85
N LEU A 145 -5.86 -15.86 3.47
CA LEU A 145 -6.41 -16.40 4.72
C LEU A 145 -5.83 -15.77 5.98
N SER A 146 -4.85 -14.87 5.83
CA SER A 146 -4.13 -14.19 6.92
C SER A 146 -4.95 -13.12 7.63
N GLY A 147 -6.02 -12.62 6.99
CA GLY A 147 -6.89 -11.59 7.56
C GLY A 147 -6.48 -10.15 7.34
N LYS A 148 -5.44 -9.92 6.53
CA LYS A 148 -4.80 -8.60 6.27
C LYS A 148 -5.50 -7.73 5.23
N ASP A 149 -6.34 -8.35 4.39
CA ASP A 149 -7.05 -7.62 3.33
C ASP A 149 -8.23 -6.81 3.90
N PRO A 150 -8.61 -5.67 3.30
CA PRO A 150 -9.72 -4.83 3.74
C PRO A 150 -11.05 -5.56 3.90
N ILE A 151 -11.34 -6.59 3.07
CA ILE A 151 -12.54 -7.43 3.26
C ILE A 151 -12.52 -8.06 4.65
N ALA A 152 -11.39 -8.60 5.07
CA ALA A 152 -11.25 -9.26 6.35
C ALA A 152 -11.39 -8.27 7.51
N HIS A 153 -10.87 -7.04 7.36
CA HIS A 153 -11.06 -5.96 8.32
C HIS A 153 -12.55 -5.55 8.43
N MET A 154 -13.24 -5.36 7.30
CA MET A 154 -14.68 -5.06 7.28
C MET A 154 -15.51 -6.17 7.94
N LEU A 155 -15.13 -7.43 7.73
CA LEU A 155 -15.79 -8.57 8.37
C LEU A 155 -15.52 -8.63 9.87
N LEU A 156 -14.29 -8.36 10.30
CA LEU A 156 -13.94 -8.22 11.72
C LEU A 156 -14.80 -7.13 12.38
N ILE A 157 -14.87 -5.94 11.78
CA ILE A 157 -15.70 -4.82 12.27
C ILE A 157 -17.17 -5.25 12.36
N LYS A 158 -17.68 -5.93 11.34
CA LYS A 158 -19.05 -6.44 11.33
C LYS A 158 -19.36 -7.41 12.48
N HIS A 159 -18.40 -8.26 12.84
CA HIS A 159 -18.62 -9.35 13.80
C HIS A 159 -18.27 -8.98 15.24
N GLU A 160 -17.18 -8.27 15.46
CA GLU A 160 -16.68 -7.93 16.80
C GLU A 160 -17.08 -6.52 17.23
N TYR A 161 -17.32 -5.60 16.29
CA TYR A 161 -17.67 -4.21 16.55
C TYR A 161 -18.99 -3.82 15.86
N PRO A 162 -20.11 -4.55 16.09
CA PRO A 162 -21.35 -4.36 15.34
C PRO A 162 -21.92 -2.94 15.46
N GLU A 163 -21.77 -2.28 16.61
CA GLU A 163 -22.21 -0.89 16.78
C GLU A 163 -21.44 0.09 15.88
N ILE A 164 -20.14 -0.15 15.67
CA ILE A 164 -19.31 0.63 14.75
C ILE A 164 -19.72 0.32 13.31
N PHE A 165 -19.91 -0.96 12.97
CA PHE A 165 -20.35 -1.38 11.64
C PHE A 165 -21.67 -0.73 11.25
N GLU A 166 -22.65 -0.70 12.16
CA GLU A 166 -23.96 -0.06 11.92
C GLU A 166 -23.83 1.44 11.70
N LYS A 167 -23.04 2.15 12.54
CA LYS A 167 -22.78 3.60 12.40
C LYS A 167 -21.94 3.95 11.17
N THR A 168 -21.19 3.00 10.63
CA THR A 168 -20.32 3.21 9.47
C THR A 168 -21.15 3.56 8.24
N TYR A 169 -21.01 4.78 7.75
CA TYR A 169 -21.54 5.21 6.47
C TYR A 169 -20.69 4.70 5.31
N MET A 170 -19.36 4.73 5.45
CA MET A 170 -18.41 4.37 4.39
C MET A 170 -17.14 3.73 4.95
N PHE A 171 -16.63 2.70 4.29
CA PHE A 171 -15.26 2.21 4.49
C PHE A 171 -14.35 2.78 3.41
N LEU A 172 -13.26 3.44 3.83
CA LEU A 172 -12.20 3.95 2.94
C LEU A 172 -10.85 3.31 3.25
N GLU A 173 -9.99 3.22 2.24
CA GLU A 173 -8.56 2.99 2.41
C GLU A 173 -7.84 4.25 2.92
N PRO A 174 -6.62 4.14 3.48
CA PRO A 174 -5.89 5.28 4.02
C PRO A 174 -5.71 6.44 3.01
N GLN A 175 -5.41 6.13 1.74
CA GLN A 175 -5.27 7.15 0.69
C GLN A 175 -6.59 7.92 0.49
N ASP A 176 -7.69 7.19 0.42
CA ASP A 176 -9.00 7.76 0.16
C ASP A 176 -9.50 8.56 1.37
N TYR A 177 -9.15 8.14 2.59
CA TYR A 177 -9.39 8.94 3.80
C TYR A 177 -8.64 10.28 3.76
N ILE A 178 -7.35 10.28 3.41
CA ILE A 178 -6.58 11.52 3.29
C ILE A 178 -7.18 12.41 2.20
N ASN A 179 -7.56 11.83 1.06
CA ASN A 179 -8.26 12.54 -0.02
C ASN A 179 -9.61 13.13 0.43
N LEU A 180 -10.37 12.42 1.25
CA LEU A 180 -11.59 12.94 1.87
C LEU A 180 -11.29 14.13 2.77
N LYS A 181 -10.23 14.09 3.58
CA LYS A 181 -9.81 15.24 4.42
C LYS A 181 -9.38 16.44 3.58
N LEU A 182 -8.69 16.20 2.46
CA LEU A 182 -8.26 17.24 1.52
C LEU A 182 -9.43 17.89 0.77
N THR A 183 -10.44 17.11 0.35
CA THR A 183 -11.44 17.54 -0.65
C THR A 183 -12.89 17.54 -0.18
N GLY A 184 -13.19 16.85 0.92
CA GLY A 184 -14.56 16.58 1.38
C GLY A 184 -15.33 15.55 0.55
N LYS A 185 -14.67 14.85 -0.39
CA LYS A 185 -15.32 13.88 -1.29
C LYS A 185 -15.08 12.43 -0.88
N PHE A 186 -16.17 11.65 -0.83
CA PHE A 186 -16.11 10.20 -0.69
C PHE A 186 -15.93 9.54 -2.07
N ALA A 187 -14.69 9.33 -2.47
CA ALA A 187 -14.34 8.65 -3.71
C ALA A 187 -13.16 7.71 -3.49
N THR A 188 -12.93 6.80 -4.43
CA THR A 188 -11.76 5.92 -4.44
C THR A 188 -11.22 5.77 -5.85
N SER A 189 -9.90 5.62 -5.97
CA SER A 189 -9.31 5.28 -7.26
C SER A 189 -9.52 3.80 -7.59
N TYR A 190 -9.54 3.46 -8.88
CA TYR A 190 -9.56 2.07 -9.32
C TYR A 190 -8.43 1.25 -8.71
N THR A 191 -7.24 1.85 -8.59
CA THR A 191 -6.06 1.21 -8.00
C THR A 191 -6.26 0.95 -6.51
N THR A 192 -6.72 1.95 -5.76
CA THR A 192 -6.90 1.89 -4.31
C THR A 192 -7.94 0.83 -3.93
N ILE A 193 -9.12 0.85 -4.54
CA ILE A 193 -10.18 -0.14 -4.28
C ILE A 193 -9.81 -1.57 -4.70
N GLY A 194 -8.70 -1.75 -5.42
CA GLY A 194 -8.18 -3.05 -5.84
C GLY A 194 -7.91 -4.00 -4.65
N ALA A 195 -7.39 -3.50 -3.54
CA ALA A 195 -7.09 -4.30 -2.33
C ALA A 195 -8.37 -4.86 -1.69
N HIS A 196 -9.52 -4.23 -1.93
CA HIS A 196 -10.77 -4.77 -1.45
C HIS A 196 -11.15 -6.07 -2.17
N TRP A 197 -10.54 -6.47 -3.30
CA TRP A 197 -10.92 -7.71 -4.01
C TRP A 197 -12.43 -7.84 -4.31
N LEU A 198 -13.15 -6.72 -4.42
CA LEU A 198 -14.59 -6.68 -4.68
C LEU A 198 -14.93 -6.13 -6.07
N THR A 199 -13.95 -5.66 -6.83
CA THR A 199 -14.14 -5.08 -8.17
C THR A 199 -13.86 -6.08 -9.29
N ASP A 200 -14.65 -6.01 -10.36
CA ASP A 200 -14.46 -6.82 -11.56
C ASP A 200 -13.53 -6.08 -12.53
N ILE A 201 -12.27 -6.52 -12.58
CA ILE A 201 -11.22 -5.88 -13.37
C ILE A 201 -11.06 -6.51 -14.77
N ARG A 202 -11.93 -7.44 -15.17
CA ARG A 202 -11.82 -8.14 -16.47
C ARG A 202 -11.93 -7.20 -17.69
N LYS A 203 -12.50 -6.01 -17.49
CA LYS A 203 -12.57 -4.94 -18.49
C LYS A 203 -11.88 -3.72 -17.89
N ILE A 204 -10.63 -3.47 -18.27
CA ILE A 204 -9.78 -2.44 -17.64
C ILE A 204 -10.39 -1.02 -17.69
N ASN A 205 -11.17 -0.71 -18.73
CA ASN A 205 -11.84 0.59 -18.88
C ASN A 205 -13.27 0.64 -18.32
N ASN A 206 -13.71 -0.38 -17.57
CA ASN A 206 -15.06 -0.46 -17.01
C ASN A 206 -15.07 -1.29 -15.72
N ILE A 207 -14.30 -0.80 -14.74
CA ILE A 207 -14.15 -1.43 -13.43
C ILE A 207 -15.39 -1.11 -12.60
N LYS A 208 -16.03 -2.16 -12.07
CA LYS A 208 -17.26 -2.07 -11.28
C LYS A 208 -17.23 -3.07 -10.16
N TYR A 209 -17.91 -2.77 -9.06
CA TYR A 209 -18.13 -3.75 -8.00
C TYR A 209 -18.81 -5.01 -8.53
N SER A 210 -18.31 -6.16 -8.10
CA SER A 210 -18.90 -7.45 -8.37
C SER A 210 -19.95 -7.78 -7.32
N LYS A 211 -21.24 -7.61 -7.67
CA LYS A 211 -22.38 -8.02 -6.84
C LYS A 211 -22.25 -9.46 -6.31
N LYS A 212 -21.62 -10.35 -7.09
CA LYS A 212 -21.39 -11.76 -6.70
C LYS A 212 -20.37 -11.88 -5.57
N LEU A 213 -19.27 -11.11 -5.60
CA LEU A 213 -18.24 -11.14 -4.57
C LEU A 213 -18.72 -10.46 -3.28
N ILE A 214 -19.41 -9.32 -3.41
CA ILE A 214 -20.03 -8.62 -2.28
C ILE A 214 -21.03 -9.53 -1.56
N LYS A 215 -21.95 -10.17 -2.30
CA LYS A 215 -22.90 -11.12 -1.73
C LYS A 215 -22.21 -12.32 -1.07
N MET A 216 -21.11 -12.80 -1.64
CA MET A 216 -20.35 -13.92 -1.08
C MET A 216 -19.74 -13.56 0.27
N CYS A 217 -19.29 -12.32 0.45
CA CYS A 217 -18.79 -11.81 1.73
C CYS A 217 -19.91 -11.33 2.68
N LYS A 218 -21.17 -11.32 2.23
CA LYS A 218 -22.31 -10.76 2.98
C LYS A 218 -22.06 -9.31 3.42
N LEU A 219 -21.38 -8.52 2.59
CA LEU A 219 -21.15 -7.10 2.83
C LEU A 219 -22.27 -6.26 2.22
N ASP A 220 -22.50 -5.08 2.78
CA ASP A 220 -23.39 -4.08 2.20
C ASP A 220 -22.60 -3.18 1.25
N GLN A 221 -23.00 -3.14 -0.03
CA GLN A 221 -22.36 -2.29 -1.03
C GLN A 221 -22.56 -0.79 -0.73
N SER A 222 -23.62 -0.41 0.01
CA SER A 222 -23.88 0.99 0.33
C SER A 222 -22.79 1.62 1.21
N LYS A 223 -22.02 0.80 1.93
CA LYS A 223 -20.88 1.20 2.77
C LYS A 223 -19.55 1.24 2.01
N LEU A 224 -19.58 1.12 0.68
CA LEU A 224 -18.41 1.21 -0.21
C LEU A 224 -18.53 2.43 -1.13
N PRO A 225 -17.42 3.09 -1.50
CA PRO A 225 -17.47 4.30 -2.30
C PRO A 225 -18.12 4.04 -3.65
N SER A 226 -19.13 4.82 -4.01
CA SER A 226 -19.85 4.68 -5.28
C SER A 226 -19.10 5.31 -6.45
N GLU A 227 -18.29 6.34 -6.17
CA GLU A 227 -17.47 7.06 -7.12
C GLU A 227 -16.10 6.38 -7.25
N LEU A 228 -15.91 5.67 -8.38
CA LEU A 228 -14.67 5.02 -8.76
C LEU A 228 -14.02 5.80 -9.92
N ILE A 229 -12.83 6.35 -9.69
CA ILE A 229 -12.12 7.24 -10.63
C ILE A 229 -10.73 6.70 -10.99
N ASN A 230 -10.08 7.29 -12.00
CA ASN A 230 -8.68 6.98 -12.29
C ASN A 230 -7.75 7.65 -11.28
N SER A 231 -6.59 7.05 -11.06
CA SER A 231 -5.53 7.63 -10.22
C SER A 231 -5.03 8.99 -10.70
N THR A 232 -5.22 9.32 -11.98
CA THR A 232 -4.81 10.60 -12.60
C THR A 232 -5.92 11.65 -12.63
N ASP A 233 -7.14 11.30 -12.22
CA ASP A 233 -8.27 12.24 -12.29
C ASP A 233 -8.12 13.32 -11.20
N ILE A 234 -8.54 14.54 -11.53
CA ILE A 234 -8.70 15.61 -10.53
C ILE A 234 -9.90 15.22 -9.66
N LEU A 235 -9.62 14.80 -8.43
CA LEU A 235 -10.66 14.47 -7.46
C LEU A 235 -11.45 15.73 -7.10
N GLY A 236 -10.77 16.85 -6.89
CA GLY A 236 -11.39 18.11 -6.52
C GLY A 236 -10.38 19.23 -6.29
N GLN A 237 -10.81 20.24 -5.57
CA GLN A 237 -9.92 21.26 -5.02
C GLN A 237 -9.75 21.01 -3.52
N LEU A 238 -8.74 21.62 -2.91
CA LEU A 238 -8.65 21.67 -1.46
C LEU A 238 -9.93 22.29 -0.89
N THR A 239 -10.38 21.78 0.26
CA THR A 239 -11.38 22.50 1.05
C THR A 239 -10.82 23.85 1.49
N ASN A 240 -11.70 24.82 1.71
CA ASN A 240 -11.28 26.15 2.16
C ASN A 240 -10.47 26.09 3.46
N ASP A 241 -10.86 25.22 4.40
CA ASP A 241 -10.19 25.09 5.69
C ASP A 241 -8.76 24.60 5.52
N VAL A 242 -8.55 23.57 4.69
CA VAL A 242 -7.21 23.03 4.41
C VAL A 242 -6.34 24.02 3.63
N ALA A 243 -6.89 24.69 2.62
CA ALA A 243 -6.16 25.71 1.87
C ALA A 243 -5.69 26.85 2.79
N ASN A 244 -6.58 27.34 3.67
CA ASN A 244 -6.24 28.37 4.65
C ASN A 244 -5.20 27.88 5.67
N GLU A 245 -5.32 26.64 6.16
CA GLU A 245 -4.41 26.06 7.15
C GLU A 245 -2.97 25.89 6.63
N LEU A 246 -2.85 25.56 5.34
CA LEU A 246 -1.58 25.39 4.63
C LEU A 246 -1.06 26.69 3.98
N GLY A 247 -1.86 27.77 3.95
CA GLY A 247 -1.48 29.01 3.26
C GLY A 247 -1.43 28.88 1.73
N LEU A 248 -2.22 27.96 1.16
CA LEU A 248 -2.28 27.70 -0.28
C LEU A 248 -3.49 28.36 -0.93
N GLU A 249 -3.41 28.55 -2.25
CA GLU A 249 -4.52 29.02 -3.06
C GLU A 249 -5.70 28.03 -3.06
N LYS A 250 -6.93 28.54 -3.04
CA LYS A 250 -8.14 27.71 -2.97
C LYS A 250 -8.40 26.90 -4.25
N ASN A 251 -7.78 27.28 -5.36
CA ASN A 251 -7.92 26.60 -6.63
C ASN A 251 -6.95 25.41 -6.79
N VAL A 252 -6.08 25.16 -5.81
CA VAL A 252 -5.14 24.03 -5.82
C VAL A 252 -5.89 22.73 -5.96
N LYS A 253 -5.50 21.94 -6.97
CA LYS A 253 -6.18 20.70 -7.37
C LYS A 253 -5.66 19.53 -6.55
N VAL A 254 -6.56 18.65 -6.13
CA VAL A 254 -6.20 17.37 -5.52
C VAL A 254 -6.37 16.28 -6.57
N ILE A 255 -5.30 15.56 -6.86
CA ILE A 255 -5.29 14.40 -7.76
C ILE A 255 -5.58 13.15 -6.94
N ALA A 256 -6.39 12.23 -7.49
CA ALA A 256 -6.82 11.04 -6.78
C ALA A 256 -5.65 10.17 -6.25
N GLY A 257 -4.58 10.06 -7.02
CA GLY A 257 -3.37 9.32 -6.66
C GLY A 257 -3.52 7.81 -6.74
N ALA A 258 -2.47 7.10 -6.35
CA ALA A 258 -2.42 5.64 -6.30
C ALA A 258 -1.63 5.20 -5.06
N PRO A 259 -1.89 4.00 -4.51
CA PRO A 259 -1.18 3.49 -3.34
C PRO A 259 0.32 3.32 -3.60
N ASP A 260 1.08 3.23 -2.50
CA ASP A 260 2.54 3.17 -2.44
C ASP A 260 3.18 2.20 -3.44
N LEU A 261 2.66 0.98 -3.56
CA LEU A 261 3.17 -0.04 -4.47
C LEU A 261 3.10 0.43 -5.93
N ALA A 262 1.98 1.05 -6.33
CA ALA A 262 1.80 1.52 -7.69
C ALA A 262 2.64 2.75 -8.00
N THR A 263 2.79 3.66 -7.03
CA THR A 263 3.57 4.89 -7.20
C THR A 263 5.07 4.62 -7.12
N ALA A 264 5.52 3.59 -6.40
CA ALA A 264 6.92 3.18 -6.37
C ALA A 264 7.42 2.69 -7.75
N ALA A 265 6.63 1.88 -8.47
CA ALA A 265 6.96 1.53 -9.87
C ALA A 265 7.08 2.77 -10.76
N ILE A 266 6.07 3.64 -10.72
CA ILE A 266 6.05 4.87 -11.53
C ILE A 266 7.24 5.78 -11.19
N GLY A 267 7.50 5.98 -9.89
CA GLY A 267 8.59 6.82 -9.37
C GLY A 267 9.98 6.30 -9.72
N SER A 268 10.13 4.98 -9.92
CA SER A 268 11.38 4.39 -10.41
C SER A 268 11.63 4.59 -11.91
N GLY A 269 10.65 5.13 -12.64
CA GLY A 269 10.70 5.27 -14.10
C GLY A 269 10.19 4.04 -14.86
N ALA A 270 9.75 2.98 -14.16
CA ALA A 270 9.12 1.82 -14.77
C ALA A 270 7.68 2.16 -15.18
N VAL A 271 7.50 2.88 -16.30
CA VAL A 271 6.21 3.44 -16.72
C VAL A 271 5.70 2.88 -18.04
N ASN A 272 6.50 2.14 -18.81
CA ASN A 272 6.05 1.45 -20.01
C ASN A 272 5.59 0.03 -19.70
N ASN A 273 4.84 -0.56 -20.62
CA ASN A 273 4.53 -1.98 -20.51
C ASN A 273 5.83 -2.79 -20.53
N TYR A 274 5.92 -3.76 -19.64
CA TYR A 274 7.08 -4.64 -19.46
C TYR A 274 8.30 -4.01 -18.77
N ASP A 275 8.25 -2.72 -18.45
CA ASP A 275 9.22 -2.13 -17.53
C ASP A 275 9.03 -2.77 -16.16
N THR A 276 10.09 -3.38 -15.64
CA THR A 276 10.05 -4.15 -14.40
C THR A 276 10.67 -3.33 -13.29
N HIS A 277 9.91 -3.14 -12.21
CA HIS A 277 10.41 -2.62 -10.95
C HIS A 277 10.72 -3.79 -10.02
N ILE A 278 11.94 -3.79 -9.47
CA ILE A 278 12.39 -4.75 -8.46
C ILE A 278 12.72 -3.95 -7.21
N TYR A 279 11.98 -4.19 -6.15
CA TYR A 279 12.27 -3.65 -4.83
C TYR A 279 12.97 -4.73 -4.00
N ILE A 280 14.13 -4.42 -3.42
CA ILE A 280 14.88 -5.34 -2.55
C ILE A 280 15.07 -4.67 -1.19
N GLY A 281 14.23 -5.04 -0.23
CA GLY A 281 14.34 -4.66 1.18
C GLY A 281 14.59 -5.89 2.05
N THR A 282 13.99 -5.92 3.25
CA THR A 282 13.97 -7.15 4.08
C THR A 282 13.32 -8.30 3.31
N SER A 283 12.15 -8.04 2.73
CA SER A 283 11.49 -8.83 1.70
C SER A 283 11.74 -8.20 0.32
N ASP A 284 11.29 -8.86 -0.75
CA ASP A 284 11.28 -8.27 -2.09
C ASP A 284 9.90 -8.31 -2.73
N TRP A 285 9.76 -7.50 -3.78
CA TRP A 285 8.67 -7.68 -4.73
C TRP A 285 9.08 -7.23 -6.11
N VAL A 286 8.47 -7.89 -7.10
CA VAL A 286 8.67 -7.64 -8.52
C VAL A 286 7.33 -7.27 -9.12
N ILE A 287 7.26 -6.08 -9.70
CA ILE A 287 6.05 -5.61 -10.39
C ILE A 287 6.36 -5.09 -11.77
N CYS A 288 5.38 -5.24 -12.66
CA CYS A 288 5.54 -4.93 -14.06
C CYS A 288 4.20 -4.50 -14.67
N HIS A 289 4.18 -3.35 -15.34
CA HIS A 289 2.99 -2.90 -16.06
C HIS A 289 2.71 -3.84 -17.24
N VAL A 290 1.47 -4.33 -17.36
CA VAL A 290 1.07 -5.21 -18.46
C VAL A 290 -0.25 -4.76 -19.08
N PRO A 291 -0.42 -4.89 -20.42
CA PRO A 291 -1.62 -4.43 -21.12
C PRO A 291 -2.82 -5.38 -20.99
N PHE A 292 -2.64 -6.53 -20.36
CA PHE A 292 -3.69 -7.53 -20.15
C PHE A 292 -3.52 -8.22 -18.80
N LYS A 293 -4.62 -8.75 -18.29
CA LYS A 293 -4.62 -9.51 -17.04
C LYS A 293 -3.76 -10.77 -17.17
N LYS A 294 -2.76 -10.91 -16.30
CA LYS A 294 -1.70 -11.93 -16.33
C LYS A 294 -1.65 -12.74 -15.03
N THR A 295 -2.81 -13.22 -14.57
CA THR A 295 -2.83 -14.08 -13.38
C THR A 295 -2.31 -15.47 -13.72
N ASP A 296 -1.32 -15.95 -12.96
CA ASP A 296 -0.84 -17.32 -13.03
C ASP A 296 -0.75 -17.91 -11.61
N ILE A 297 -1.76 -18.70 -11.25
CA ILE A 297 -1.90 -19.30 -9.92
C ILE A 297 -0.80 -20.33 -9.66
N PHE A 298 -0.27 -20.99 -10.70
CA PHE A 298 0.73 -22.04 -10.54
C PHE A 298 2.13 -21.49 -10.23
N HIS A 299 2.37 -20.22 -10.56
CA HIS A 299 3.65 -19.54 -10.37
C HIS A 299 3.55 -18.37 -9.36
N GLY A 300 2.44 -18.27 -8.62
CA GLY A 300 2.24 -17.22 -7.61
C GLY A 300 2.06 -15.81 -8.18
N ILE A 301 1.76 -15.67 -9.48
CA ILE A 301 1.66 -14.35 -10.14
C ILE A 301 0.23 -13.81 -10.03
N GLY A 302 0.09 -12.72 -9.27
CA GLY A 302 -1.15 -11.96 -9.17
C GLY A 302 -1.31 -10.95 -10.32
N THR A 303 -2.55 -10.50 -10.52
CA THR A 303 -2.80 -9.28 -11.31
C THR A 303 -3.58 -8.29 -10.47
N ILE A 304 -3.05 -7.08 -10.34
CA ILE A 304 -3.72 -5.93 -9.74
C ILE A 304 -3.83 -4.79 -10.75
N LEU A 305 -4.45 -3.68 -10.36
CA LEU A 305 -4.59 -2.50 -11.21
C LEU A 305 -3.35 -1.62 -11.09
N SER A 306 -2.95 -1.00 -12.20
CA SER A 306 -1.82 -0.08 -12.21
C SER A 306 -2.28 1.35 -11.94
N GLY A 307 -1.40 2.15 -11.30
CA GLY A 307 -1.63 3.59 -11.13
C GLY A 307 -1.68 4.37 -12.45
N ILE A 308 -1.18 3.79 -13.54
CA ILE A 308 -1.36 4.28 -14.92
C ILE A 308 -2.69 3.73 -15.47
N PRO A 309 -3.64 4.58 -15.87
CA PRO A 309 -4.94 4.17 -16.40
C PRO A 309 -4.84 3.24 -17.61
N GLY A 310 -5.78 2.30 -17.72
CA GLY A 310 -5.84 1.36 -18.84
C GLY A 310 -4.82 0.23 -18.78
N ARG A 311 -4.10 0.05 -17.67
CA ARG A 311 -3.08 -0.99 -17.48
C ARG A 311 -3.26 -1.78 -16.20
N TYR A 312 -2.71 -2.99 -16.18
CA TYR A 312 -2.59 -3.82 -14.99
C TYR A 312 -1.15 -3.84 -14.47
N PHE A 313 -0.96 -4.33 -13.25
CA PHE A 313 0.33 -4.85 -12.79
C PHE A 313 0.27 -6.37 -12.75
N ALA A 314 1.31 -7.02 -13.26
CA ALA A 314 1.71 -8.35 -12.80
C ALA A 314 2.56 -8.14 -11.55
N ILE A 315 2.28 -8.92 -10.49
CA ILE A 315 2.96 -8.77 -9.20
C ILE A 315 3.40 -10.12 -8.68
N ASN A 316 4.59 -10.11 -8.09
CA ASN A 316 5.11 -11.18 -7.28
C ASN A 316 5.87 -10.63 -6.04
N GLU A 317 5.91 -11.40 -4.96
CA GLU A 317 6.53 -11.01 -3.68
C GLU A 317 7.28 -12.21 -3.09
N GLN A 318 8.51 -12.00 -2.62
CA GLN A 318 9.27 -12.99 -1.85
C GLN A 318 9.38 -12.52 -0.40
N GLU A 319 9.18 -13.43 0.54
CA GLU A 319 9.15 -13.10 1.97
C GLU A 319 10.52 -12.64 2.49
N ILE A 320 11.61 -13.08 1.84
CA ILE A 320 12.97 -12.79 2.30
C ILE A 320 13.94 -12.53 1.15
N ALA A 321 14.56 -11.35 1.20
CA ALA A 321 15.59 -10.92 0.27
C ALA A 321 16.82 -10.39 1.03
N GLY A 322 16.91 -9.08 1.26
CA GLY A 322 17.96 -8.47 2.10
C GLY A 322 17.90 -8.96 3.56
N GLY A 323 16.76 -9.50 4.00
CA GLY A 323 16.63 -10.20 5.28
C GLY A 323 17.60 -11.39 5.41
N ALA A 324 17.95 -12.06 4.31
CA ALA A 324 18.92 -13.15 4.33
C ALA A 324 20.35 -12.65 4.64
N LEU A 325 20.72 -11.46 4.15
CA LEU A 325 21.99 -10.81 4.50
C LEU A 325 22.02 -10.38 5.97
N SER A 326 20.90 -9.86 6.47
CA SER A 326 20.75 -9.53 7.89
C SER A 326 20.86 -10.79 8.76
N PHE A 327 20.26 -11.91 8.33
CA PHE A 327 20.39 -13.19 9.01
C PHE A 327 21.84 -13.68 9.05
N LEU A 328 22.55 -13.67 7.91
CA LEU A 328 23.97 -14.03 7.85
C LEU A 328 24.80 -13.19 8.82
N ARG A 329 24.59 -11.88 8.82
CA ARG A 329 25.26 -10.95 9.75
C ARG A 329 24.95 -11.31 11.20
N ASP A 330 23.68 -11.36 11.59
CA ASP A 330 23.26 -11.38 13.00
C ASP A 330 23.29 -12.78 13.62
N LYS A 331 23.12 -13.83 12.81
CA LYS A 331 22.98 -15.21 13.30
C LYS A 331 24.19 -16.08 13.05
N ILE A 332 25.04 -15.72 12.08
CA ILE A 332 26.19 -16.54 11.72
C ILE A 332 27.50 -15.80 12.03
N LEU A 333 27.71 -14.61 11.47
CA LEU A 333 29.01 -13.93 11.53
C LEU A 333 29.22 -13.13 12.81
N TYR A 334 28.19 -12.45 13.29
CA TYR A 334 28.20 -11.60 14.48
C TYR A 334 27.16 -12.06 15.51
N HIS A 335 27.03 -13.37 15.69
CA HIS A 335 26.17 -13.91 16.74
C HIS A 335 26.62 -13.36 18.11
N LYS A 336 25.68 -12.82 18.87
CA LYS A 336 25.95 -12.29 20.22
C LYS A 336 26.12 -13.44 21.21
N ASP A 337 27.32 -14.00 21.28
CA ASP A 337 27.73 -14.82 22.42
C ASP A 337 28.12 -13.93 23.61
N GLU A 338 27.99 -14.45 24.84
CA GLU A 338 28.28 -13.73 26.10
C GLU A 338 29.72 -13.17 26.19
N LEU A 339 30.62 -13.58 25.28
CA LEU A 339 32.01 -13.16 25.18
C LEU A 339 32.26 -11.95 24.26
N LEU A 340 31.29 -11.55 23.43
CA LEU A 340 31.39 -10.39 22.53
C LEU A 340 30.52 -9.24 23.05
N ARG A 341 30.92 -8.70 24.21
CA ARG A 341 30.38 -7.43 24.70
C ARG A 341 31.19 -6.30 24.12
N GLU A 342 30.50 -5.42 23.40
CA GLU A 342 30.97 -4.12 22.92
C GLU A 342 31.90 -4.19 21.71
N GLU A 343 31.32 -4.10 20.52
CA GLU A 343 31.89 -3.30 19.45
C GLU A 343 30.77 -2.85 18.52
N ALA A 344 30.65 -1.54 18.29
CA ALA A 344 29.84 -1.03 17.21
C ALA A 344 30.43 -1.56 15.91
N VAL A 345 29.76 -2.55 15.31
CA VAL A 345 30.23 -3.17 14.07
C VAL A 345 30.33 -2.04 13.02
N PRO A 346 31.45 -1.92 12.27
CA PRO A 346 31.54 -1.06 11.10
C PRO A 346 30.37 -1.31 10.15
N ASP A 347 30.18 -0.46 9.13
CA ASP A 347 29.23 -0.72 8.04
C ASP A 347 29.56 -2.04 7.32
N VAL A 348 29.05 -3.13 7.89
CA VAL A 348 29.47 -4.51 7.63
C VAL A 348 29.11 -4.94 6.23
N TYR A 349 28.09 -4.31 5.65
CA TYR A 349 27.72 -4.52 4.25
C TYR A 349 28.84 -4.09 3.30
N LYS A 350 29.58 -3.00 3.60
CA LYS A 350 30.78 -2.65 2.82
C LYS A 350 31.91 -3.66 2.97
N ILE A 351 31.97 -4.38 4.10
CA ILE A 351 32.92 -5.49 4.27
C ILE A 351 32.48 -6.65 3.38
N PHE A 352 31.20 -7.00 3.39
CA PHE A 352 30.64 -8.03 2.51
C PHE A 352 30.90 -7.71 1.03
N ASP A 353 30.68 -6.46 0.60
CA ASP A 353 30.94 -6.04 -0.78
C ASP A 353 32.40 -6.32 -1.20
N ARG A 354 33.37 -5.93 -0.37
CA ARG A 354 34.80 -6.19 -0.64
C ARG A 354 35.16 -7.68 -0.64
N MET A 355 34.48 -8.49 0.18
CA MET A 355 34.69 -9.94 0.17
C MET A 355 34.15 -10.56 -1.12
N VAL A 356 32.96 -10.13 -1.55
CA VAL A 356 32.29 -10.62 -2.76
C VAL A 356 33.09 -10.30 -4.03
N GLU A 357 33.81 -9.18 -4.08
CA GLU A 357 34.69 -8.84 -5.22
C GLU A 357 35.73 -9.92 -5.55
N ASN A 358 36.15 -10.72 -4.55
CA ASN A 358 37.12 -11.79 -4.73
C ASN A 358 36.49 -13.18 -4.93
N VAL A 359 35.17 -13.28 -4.96
CA VAL A 359 34.43 -14.53 -5.18
C VAL A 359 34.07 -14.66 -6.66
N PRO A 360 34.43 -15.77 -7.34
CA PRO A 360 34.06 -15.95 -8.73
C PRO A 360 32.53 -16.07 -8.87
N ALA A 361 31.98 -15.58 -9.99
CA ALA A 361 30.56 -15.73 -10.30
C ALA A 361 30.14 -17.21 -10.21
N GLY A 362 29.01 -17.47 -9.53
CA GLY A 362 28.55 -18.83 -9.20
C GLY A 362 29.16 -19.43 -7.94
N SER A 363 30.01 -18.70 -7.21
CA SER A 363 30.53 -19.06 -5.88
C SER A 363 31.13 -20.47 -5.80
N ASN A 364 31.87 -20.89 -6.83
CA ASN A 364 32.41 -22.26 -6.95
C ASN A 364 31.35 -23.37 -6.82
N ASN A 365 30.15 -23.14 -7.36
CA ASN A 365 28.98 -24.02 -7.29
C ASN A 365 28.34 -24.16 -5.91
N LEU A 366 28.62 -23.25 -4.97
CA LEU A 366 27.87 -23.16 -3.71
C LEU A 366 26.43 -22.70 -4.01
N ILE A 367 25.45 -23.44 -3.49
CA ILE A 367 24.03 -23.10 -3.58
C ILE A 367 23.52 -22.66 -2.21
N PHE A 368 22.87 -21.50 -2.17
CA PHE A 368 22.13 -21.02 -1.01
C PHE A 368 20.65 -20.93 -1.34
N THR A 369 19.82 -21.56 -0.51
CA THR A 369 18.36 -21.54 -0.62
C THR A 369 17.78 -20.57 0.41
N PRO A 370 17.27 -19.39 0.00
CA PRO A 370 17.04 -18.27 0.92
C PRO A 370 15.77 -18.38 1.76
N TRP A 371 15.00 -19.47 1.70
CA TRP A 371 13.68 -19.66 2.33
C TRP A 371 13.71 -19.79 3.87
N LEU A 372 14.41 -18.89 4.56
CA LEU A 372 14.68 -18.95 6.00
C LEU A 372 13.45 -18.68 6.88
N ILE A 373 12.37 -18.12 6.30
CA ILE A 373 11.08 -17.90 6.98
C ILE A 373 9.88 -18.44 6.18
N GLY A 374 10.13 -19.39 5.27
CA GLY A 374 9.18 -19.87 4.28
C GLY A 374 9.22 -18.97 3.06
N GLU A 375 8.29 -19.20 2.13
CA GLU A 375 8.20 -18.43 0.90
C GLU A 375 6.74 -18.27 0.46
N ARG A 376 6.46 -17.17 -0.24
CA ARG A 376 5.15 -16.91 -0.88
C ARG A 376 5.20 -17.24 -2.37
N SER A 377 6.29 -16.85 -3.03
CA SER A 377 6.53 -17.13 -4.42
C SER A 377 8.02 -17.37 -4.70
N PRO A 378 8.38 -18.25 -5.64
CA PRO A 378 7.52 -18.90 -6.64
C PRO A 378 6.70 -20.09 -6.11
N VAL A 379 6.90 -20.49 -4.85
CA VAL A 379 6.17 -21.57 -4.18
C VAL A 379 5.68 -21.06 -2.83
N ASP A 380 4.37 -21.13 -2.60
CA ASP A 380 3.74 -20.80 -1.32
C ASP A 380 3.97 -21.97 -0.34
N ASP A 381 5.03 -21.86 0.46
CA ASP A 381 5.44 -22.87 1.44
C ASP A 381 5.82 -22.21 2.77
N HIS A 382 5.04 -22.49 3.80
CA HIS A 382 5.28 -21.99 5.16
C HIS A 382 6.01 -23.00 6.04
N THR A 383 6.43 -24.15 5.48
CA THR A 383 7.15 -25.19 6.19
C THR A 383 8.65 -24.98 6.04
N ILE A 384 9.34 -24.84 7.16
CA ILE A 384 10.80 -24.85 7.27
C ILE A 384 11.17 -25.83 8.37
#